data_AF-A0A9X8M481-F1
#
_entry.id   AF-A0A9X8M481-F1
#
_cell.length_a   1.000
_cell.length_b   1.000
_cell.length_c   1.000
_cell.angle_alpha   90.00
_cell.angle_beta   90.00
_cell.angle_gamma   90.00
#
_symmetry.space_group_name_H-M   'P 1'
#
loop_
_entity.id
_entity.type
_entity.pdbx_description
1 polymer ?
#
loop_
_entity_poly.entity_id
_entity_poly.type
_entity_poly.pdbx_seq_one_letter_code
_entity_poly.pdbx_strand_id
1 'polypeptide(L)'
;MMGALKNHRDERVSVSVEELVPQDHFLRAIEATISFDFIEEKLRPYYCENNGRPSIHPIVLFKMMFIRYFYDIRSERQLEKEIKTNIAYRWF
;
A
#
# COMPACT_ATOMS: atom_id res chain seq x y z
N MET A 1 -10.78 -0.45 -38.40
CA MET A 1 -9.31 -0.35 -38.53
C MET A 1 -8.72 -0.21 -37.14
N MET A 2 -7.62 -0.91 -36.84
CA MET A 2 -6.92 -0.76 -35.56
C MET A 2 -6.30 0.65 -35.52
N GLY A 3 -6.55 1.40 -34.44
CA GLY A 3 -6.02 2.76 -34.27
C GLY A 3 -4.49 2.79 -34.13
N ALA A 4 -3.89 3.95 -34.40
CA ALA A 4 -2.45 4.13 -34.20
C ALA A 4 -2.08 4.08 -32.71
N LEU A 5 -1.01 3.37 -32.38
CA LEU A 5 -0.46 3.32 -31.03
C LEU A 5 0.19 4.67 -30.69
N LYS A 6 -0.49 5.47 -29.86
CA LYS A 6 0.09 6.68 -29.26
C LYS A 6 0.72 6.35 -27.92
N ASN A 7 1.93 6.86 -27.70
CA ASN A 7 2.67 6.68 -26.47
C ASN A 7 2.44 7.89 -25.55
N HIS A 8 1.85 7.66 -24.37
CA HIS A 8 1.44 8.70 -23.42
C HIS A 8 2.37 8.78 -22.19
N ARG A 9 3.55 8.15 -22.22
CA ARG A 9 4.42 8.00 -21.03
C ARG A 9 4.89 9.33 -20.42
N ASP A 10 5.05 10.38 -21.22
CA ASP A 10 5.53 11.69 -20.76
C ASP A 10 4.39 12.67 -20.42
N GLU A 11 3.14 12.26 -20.60
CA GLU A 11 1.98 13.10 -20.29
C GLU A 11 1.75 13.14 -18.77
N ARG A 12 1.60 14.35 -18.24
CA ARG A 12 1.25 14.55 -16.84
C ARG A 12 -0.25 14.37 -16.66
N VAL A 13 -0.61 13.27 -16.00
CA VAL A 13 -2.01 12.98 -15.64
C VAL A 13 -2.19 13.19 -14.14
N SER A 14 -3.20 13.95 -13.76
CA SER A 14 -3.66 14.06 -12.37
C SER A 14 -4.81 13.07 -12.18
N VAL A 15 -4.60 12.10 -11.31
CA VAL A 15 -5.55 11.01 -11.00
C VAL A 15 -5.50 10.72 -9.51
N SER A 16 -6.64 10.35 -8.94
CA SER A 16 -6.70 9.87 -7.56
C SER A 16 -6.21 8.42 -7.49
N VAL A 17 -5.40 8.08 -6.48
CA VAL A 17 -4.99 6.69 -6.25
C VAL A 17 -6.21 5.79 -6.00
N GLU A 18 -7.27 6.35 -5.41
CA GLU A 18 -8.56 5.68 -5.20
C GLU A 18 -9.22 5.21 -6.50
N GLU A 19 -9.12 6.01 -7.56
CA GLU A 19 -9.73 5.71 -8.86
C GLU A 19 -8.93 4.67 -9.65
N LEU A 20 -7.65 4.53 -9.35
CA LEU A 20 -6.74 3.63 -10.07
C LEU A 20 -6.82 2.19 -9.57
N VAL A 21 -7.38 1.96 -8.39
CA VAL A 21 -7.58 0.63 -7.82
C VAL A 21 -9.03 0.19 -8.04
N PRO A 22 -9.28 -0.90 -8.79
CA PRO A 22 -10.62 -1.42 -9.02
C PRO A 22 -11.39 -1.62 -7.72
N GLN A 23 -12.70 -1.34 -7.74
CA GLN A 23 -13.55 -1.40 -6.54
C GLN A 23 -13.72 -2.83 -6.00
N ASP A 24 -13.59 -3.83 -6.87
CA ASP A 24 -13.63 -5.26 -6.57
C ASP A 24 -12.25 -5.85 -6.25
N HIS A 25 -11.22 -5.02 -6.11
CA HIS A 25 -9.86 -5.49 -5.81
C HIS A 25 -9.78 -6.14 -4.42
N PHE A 26 -9.11 -7.29 -4.33
CA PHE A 26 -8.98 -8.09 -3.10
C PHE A 26 -8.54 -7.27 -1.87
N LEU A 27 -7.53 -6.42 -2.01
CA LEU A 27 -7.04 -5.59 -0.90
C LEU A 27 -8.08 -4.60 -0.36
N ARG A 28 -9.07 -4.19 -1.16
CA ARG A 28 -10.21 -3.39 -0.66
C ARG A 28 -11.09 -4.19 0.27
N ALA A 29 -11.35 -5.45 -0.09
CA ALA A 29 -12.12 -6.35 0.77
C ALA A 29 -11.40 -6.56 2.11
N ILE A 30 -10.06 -6.69 2.09
CA ILE A 30 -9.27 -6.79 3.32
C ILE A 30 -9.35 -5.51 4.14
N GLU A 31 -9.12 -4.34 3.53
CA GLU A 31 -9.19 -3.04 4.21
C GLU A 31 -10.56 -2.80 4.86
N ALA A 32 -11.64 -3.22 4.19
CA ALA A 32 -13.00 -3.08 4.72
C ALA A 32 -13.33 -4.09 5.83
N THR A 33 -12.62 -5.22 5.90
CA THR A 33 -12.93 -6.31 6.83
C THR A 33 -12.08 -6.28 8.10
N ILE A 34 -10.83 -5.82 7.99
CA ILE A 34 -9.87 -5.83 9.09
C ILE A 34 -9.70 -4.41 9.63
N SER A 35 -10.12 -4.17 10.88
CA SER A 35 -9.66 -2.99 11.61
C SER A 35 -8.22 -3.21 12.06
N PHE A 36 -7.34 -2.25 11.76
CA PHE A 36 -5.93 -2.26 12.17
C PHE A 36 -5.68 -1.51 13.48
N ASP A 37 -6.73 -0.97 14.12
CA ASP A 37 -6.61 -0.13 15.32
C ASP A 37 -5.96 -0.90 16.48
N PHE A 38 -6.22 -2.20 16.58
CA PHE A 38 -5.61 -3.07 17.58
C PHE A 38 -4.07 -3.09 17.52
N ILE A 39 -3.48 -2.86 16.33
CA ILE A 39 -2.03 -2.82 16.14
C ILE A 39 -1.48 -1.57 16.82
N GLU A 40 -2.11 -0.43 16.58
CA GLU A 40 -1.70 0.82 17.19
C GLU A 40 -1.85 0.75 18.71
N GLU A 41 -2.98 0.26 19.21
CA GLU A 41 -3.22 0.10 20.65
C GLU A 41 -2.15 -0.75 21.34
N LYS A 42 -1.73 -1.85 20.71
CA LYS A 42 -0.68 -2.74 21.23
C LYS A 42 0.70 -2.11 21.17
N LEU A 43 0.96 -1.29 20.16
CA LEU A 43 2.29 -0.73 19.92
C LEU A 43 2.51 0.60 20.63
N ARG A 44 1.46 1.36 20.91
CA ARG A 44 1.52 2.70 21.54
C ARG A 44 2.49 2.76 22.74
N PRO A 45 2.52 1.81 23.69
CA PRO A 45 3.44 1.86 24.84
C PRO A 45 4.93 1.81 24.46
N TYR A 46 5.27 1.33 23.27
CA TYR A 46 6.64 1.17 22.79
C TYR A 46 7.11 2.35 21.93
N TYR A 47 6.23 3.31 21.60
CA TYR A 47 6.55 4.48 20.81
C TYR A 47 6.53 5.74 21.68
N CYS A 48 7.44 6.67 21.40
CA CYS A 48 7.48 7.96 22.08
C CYS A 48 6.40 8.88 21.52
N GLU A 49 5.61 9.50 22.40
CA GLU A 49 4.48 10.35 22.01
C GLU A 49 4.89 11.74 21.48
N ASN A 50 5.99 12.32 21.99
CA ASN A 50 6.23 13.76 21.83
C ASN A 50 7.67 14.21 21.58
N ASN A 51 8.68 13.35 21.78
CA ASN A 51 10.09 13.74 21.64
C ASN A 51 10.95 12.68 20.95
N GLY A 52 10.30 11.76 20.23
CA GLY A 52 10.96 10.73 19.44
C GLY A 52 11.29 11.19 18.02
N ARG A 53 12.14 10.42 17.34
CA ARG A 53 12.33 10.58 15.89
C ARG A 53 11.04 10.18 15.17
N PRO A 54 10.52 10.99 14.24
CA PRO A 54 9.37 10.59 13.42
C PRO A 54 9.67 9.29 12.69
N SER A 55 8.81 8.30 12.88
CA SER A 55 8.88 7.00 12.22
C SER A 55 7.68 6.83 11.26
N ILE A 56 7.78 5.87 10.34
CA ILE A 56 6.61 5.46 9.54
C ILE A 56 5.60 4.83 10.50
N HIS A 57 4.32 5.13 10.30
CA HIS A 57 3.26 4.58 11.15
C HIS A 57 3.31 3.06 11.17
N PRO A 58 3.26 2.39 12.35
CA PRO A 58 3.49 0.96 12.43
C PRO A 58 2.49 0.14 11.61
N ILE A 59 1.23 0.60 11.49
CA ILE A 59 0.21 -0.06 10.66
C ILE A 59 0.71 -0.27 9.22
N VAL A 60 1.46 0.69 8.66
CA VAL A 60 2.01 0.57 7.29
C VAL A 60 2.93 -0.64 7.20
N LEU A 61 3.81 -0.87 8.18
CA LEU A 61 4.70 -2.02 8.19
C LEU A 61 3.91 -3.34 8.22
N PHE A 62 2.86 -3.41 9.03
CA PHE A 62 2.01 -4.60 9.09
C PHE A 62 1.25 -4.81 7.79
N LYS A 63 0.72 -3.76 7.17
CA LYS A 63 0.08 -3.85 5.83
C LYS A 63 1.06 -4.36 4.77
N MET A 64 2.32 -3.91 4.81
CA MET A 64 3.37 -4.48 3.96
C MET A 64 3.58 -5.98 4.22
N MET A 65 3.59 -6.42 5.49
CA MET A 65 3.69 -7.84 5.83
C MET A 65 2.46 -8.64 5.37
N PHE A 66 1.26 -8.06 5.41
CA PHE A 66 0.05 -8.67 4.88
C PHE A 66 0.11 -8.84 3.37
N ILE A 67 0.51 -7.79 2.61
CA ILE A 67 0.75 -7.89 1.16
C ILE A 67 1.73 -9.03 0.90
N ARG A 68 2.84 -9.05 1.63
CA ARG A 68 3.86 -10.08 1.50
C ARG A 68 3.28 -11.48 1.67
N TYR A 69 2.41 -11.67 2.66
CA TYR A 69 1.77 -12.95 2.95
C TYR A 69 0.73 -13.33 1.89
N PHE A 70 -0.17 -12.42 1.52
CA PHE A 70 -1.26 -12.68 0.57
C PHE A 70 -0.76 -12.97 -0.85
N TYR A 71 0.35 -12.35 -1.25
CA TYR A 71 0.92 -12.48 -2.59
C TYR A 71 2.18 -13.36 -2.62
N ASP A 72 2.46 -14.11 -1.54
CA ASP A 72 3.63 -15.01 -1.40
C ASP A 72 4.98 -14.37 -1.78
N ILE A 73 5.18 -13.12 -1.39
CA ILE A 73 6.44 -12.42 -1.63
C ILE A 73 7.47 -12.88 -0.59
N ARG A 74 8.44 -13.69 -1.00
CA ARG A 74 9.37 -14.30 -0.06
C ARG A 74 10.38 -13.32 0.53
N SER A 75 10.74 -12.27 -0.22
CA SER A 75 11.80 -11.33 0.10
C SER A 75 11.28 -9.93 0.42
N GLU A 76 11.69 -9.36 1.55
CA GLU A 76 11.37 -7.97 1.91
C GLU A 76 11.94 -6.96 0.92
N ARG A 77 13.10 -7.25 0.31
CA ARG A 77 13.67 -6.40 -0.74
C ARG A 77 12.84 -6.44 -2.02
N GLN A 78 12.21 -7.58 -2.30
CA GLN A 78 11.28 -7.68 -3.43
C GLN A 78 9.98 -6.94 -3.11
N LEU A 79 9.44 -7.13 -1.91
CA LEU A 79 8.25 -6.41 -1.43
C LEU A 79 8.43 -4.88 -1.56
N GLU A 80 9.59 -4.36 -1.14
CA GLU A 80 9.89 -2.93 -1.26
C GLU A 80 9.91 -2.44 -2.71
N LYS A 81 10.44 -3.24 -3.64
CA LYS A 81 10.41 -2.93 -5.08
C LYS A 81 8.99 -2.98 -5.64
N GLU A 82 8.19 -3.96 -5.23
CA GLU A 82 6.82 -4.10 -5.71
C GLU A 82 5.94 -2.96 -5.19
N ILE A 83 6.05 -2.56 -3.92
CA ILE A 83 5.30 -1.41 -3.37
C ILE A 83 5.65 -0.11 -4.11
N LYS A 84 6.87 0.05 -4.62
CA LYS A 84 7.24 1.25 -5.39
C LYS A 84 6.49 1.38 -6.72
N THR A 85 6.08 0.26 -7.33
CA THR A 85 5.53 0.25 -8.70
C THR A 85 4.08 -0.23 -8.76
N ASN A 86 3.61 -0.99 -7.77
CA ASN A 86 2.26 -1.52 -7.71
C ASN A 86 1.33 -0.54 -6.99
N ILE A 87 0.39 0.05 -7.74
CA ILE A 87 -0.50 1.08 -7.20
C ILE A 87 -1.49 0.53 -6.17
N ALA A 88 -1.94 -0.72 -6.32
CA ALA A 88 -2.84 -1.36 -5.36
C ALA A 88 -2.15 -1.58 -4.01
N TYR A 89 -0.85 -1.86 -4.00
CA TYR A 89 -0.06 -2.02 -2.77
C TYR A 89 0.23 -0.68 -2.08
N ARG A 90 0.24 0.44 -2.82
CA ARG A 90 0.38 1.79 -2.23
C ARG A 90 -0.95 2.33 -1.73
N TRP A 91 -2.05 1.89 -2.35
CA TRP A 91 -3.39 2.21 -1.93
C TRP A 91 -3.77 1.51 -0.63
N PHE A 92 -3.40 0.23 -0.50
CA PHE A 92 -3.65 -0.59 0.69
C PHE A 92 -2.79 -0.15 1.86
#